data_AF-A0A0S8L047-F1
#
_entry.id   AF-A0A0S8L047-F1
#
_cell.length_a   1.000
_cell.length_b   1.000
_cell.length_c   1.000
_cell.angle_alpha   90.00
_cell.angle_beta   90.00
_cell.angle_gamma   90.00
#
_symmetry.space_group_name_H-M   'P 1'
#
loop_
_entity.id
_entity.type
_entity.pdbx_description
1 polymer ?
#
loop_
_entity_poly.entity_id
_entity_poly.type
_entity_poly.pdbx_seq_one_letter_code
_entity_poly.pdbx_strand_id
1 'polypeptide(L)' 'SETISWQYGAYAPDCAGCHAGRFKQDAHKKTESPTTIFYTVAELKNCAGACHLYTNNTFTTIKTTRNSKHRSTDGGF' A
#
# COMPACT_ATOMS: atom_id res chain seq x y z
N SER A 1 -14.08 24.87 3.65
CA SER A 1 -14.06 23.53 3.05
C SER A 1 -12.95 23.50 2.03
N GLU A 2 -11.89 22.72 2.26
CA GLU A 2 -10.88 22.46 1.22
C GLU A 2 -11.38 21.33 0.33
N THR A 3 -11.60 21.65 -0.96
CA THR A 3 -11.89 20.65 -1.98
C THR A 3 -10.59 20.11 -2.54
N ILE A 4 -10.27 18.85 -2.23
CA ILE A 4 -9.12 18.14 -2.81
C ILE A 4 -9.51 17.63 -4.20
N SER A 5 -8.74 18.01 -5.22
CA SER A 5 -8.89 17.49 -6.58
C SER A 5 -8.26 16.09 -6.69
N TRP A 6 -9.07 15.07 -6.44
CA TRP A 6 -8.68 13.66 -6.56
C TRP A 6 -8.32 13.30 -8.00
N GLN A 7 -7.03 13.15 -8.30
CA GLN A 7 -6.55 12.74 -9.63
C GLN A 7 -6.99 11.31 -9.98
N TYR A 8 -7.04 10.44 -8.97
CA TYR A 8 -7.46 9.06 -9.09
C TYR A 8 -8.74 8.85 -8.30
N GLY A 9 -9.86 9.40 -8.79
CA GLY A 9 -11.14 9.44 -8.07
C GLY A 9 -11.64 8.08 -7.56
N ALA A 10 -11.28 6.97 -8.22
CA ALA A 10 -11.63 5.61 -7.77
C ALA A 10 -10.99 5.20 -6.44
N TYR A 11 -9.92 5.88 -6.01
CA TYR A 11 -9.24 5.62 -4.74
C TYR A 11 -9.53 6.66 -3.66
N ALA A 12 -10.37 7.66 -3.94
CA ALA A 12 -10.80 8.61 -2.91
C ALA A 12 -11.61 7.90 -1.80
N PRO A 13 -11.49 8.32 -0.53
CA PRO A 13 -10.66 9.43 -0.02
C PRO A 13 -9.27 8.97 0.48
N ASP A 14 -8.77 7.81 0.06
CA ASP A 14 -7.50 7.27 0.54
C ASP A 14 -6.28 7.96 -0.11
N CYS A 15 -5.08 7.72 0.42
CA CYS A 15 -3.82 8.32 -0.06
C CYS A 15 -3.63 8.14 -1.57
N ALA A 16 -3.97 6.96 -2.09
CA ALA A 16 -3.89 6.65 -3.51
C ALA A 16 -4.78 7.55 -4.39
N GLY A 17 -5.83 8.17 -3.84
CA GLY A 17 -6.68 9.11 -4.58
C GLY A 17 -5.91 10.29 -5.19
N CYS A 18 -4.80 10.69 -4.57
CA CYS A 18 -3.88 11.69 -5.12
C CYS A 18 -2.53 11.09 -5.55
N HIS A 19 -2.10 10.00 -4.90
CA HIS A 19 -0.72 9.49 -5.02
C HIS A 19 -0.58 8.16 -5.77
N ALA A 20 -1.62 7.58 -6.36
CA ALA A 20 -1.51 6.27 -7.02
C ALA A 20 -0.43 6.20 -8.10
N GLY A 21 -0.18 7.28 -8.85
CA GLY A 21 0.89 7.35 -9.85
C GLY A 21 2.32 7.32 -9.27
N ARG A 22 2.48 7.43 -7.95
CA ARG A 22 3.77 7.32 -7.25
C ARG A 22 4.02 5.91 -6.72
N PHE A 23 3.04 5.02 -6.79
CA PHE A 23 3.13 3.67 -6.25
C PHE A 23 4.18 2.84 -7.00
N LYS A 24 5.20 2.37 -6.28
CA LYS A 24 6.24 1.48 -6.80
C LYS A 24 5.95 0.05 -6.38
N GLN A 25 5.39 -0.76 -7.28
CA GLN A 25 4.90 -2.11 -6.95
C GLN A 25 5.99 -3.03 -6.40
N ASP A 26 7.21 -2.96 -6.95
CA ASP A 26 8.35 -3.78 -6.58
C ASP A 26 8.84 -3.58 -5.14
N ALA A 27 8.59 -2.41 -4.55
CA ALA A 27 8.88 -2.12 -3.14
C ALA A 27 7.89 -2.80 -2.17
N HIS A 28 6.71 -3.23 -2.67
CA HIS A 28 5.59 -3.67 -1.84
C HIS A 28 5.32 -5.18 -1.97
N LYS A 29 6.18 -6.01 -1.41
CA LYS A 29 6.01 -7.49 -1.41
C LYS A 29 5.01 -7.97 -0.35
N LYS A 30 4.12 -8.88 -0.74
CA LYS A 30 3.30 -9.73 0.14
C LYS A 30 4.04 -10.98 0.58
N THR A 31 4.76 -11.61 -0.35
CA THR A 31 5.49 -12.86 -0.11
C THR A 31 6.81 -12.81 -0.85
N GLU A 32 7.76 -13.65 -0.44
CA GLU A 32 9.05 -13.81 -1.10
C GLU A 32 9.28 -15.26 -1.56
N SER A 33 8.73 -16.23 -0.81
CA SER A 33 8.85 -17.67 -1.06
C SER A 33 7.48 -18.34 -0.88
N PRO A 34 7.15 -19.40 -1.63
CA PRO A 34 7.91 -19.92 -2.78
C PRO A 34 7.85 -19.00 -4.01
N THR A 35 6.98 -17.99 -3.98
CA THR A 35 6.80 -17.04 -5.07
C THR A 35 6.74 -15.63 -4.50
N THR A 36 7.38 -14.68 -5.19
CA THR A 36 7.24 -13.27 -4.85
C THR A 36 5.93 -12.74 -5.42
N ILE A 37 5.04 -12.30 -4.51
CA ILE A 37 3.77 -11.66 -4.86
C ILE A 37 3.84 -10.23 -4.34
N PHE A 38 3.40 -9.26 -5.14
CA PHE A 38 3.37 -7.85 -4.76
C PHE A 38 1.95 -7.40 -4.40
N TYR A 39 1.86 -6.39 -3.55
CA TYR A 39 0.66 -5.61 -3.36
C TYR A 39 0.40 -4.74 -4.58
N THR A 40 -0.87 -4.55 -4.88
CA THR A 40 -1.32 -3.52 -5.80
C THR A 40 -1.61 -2.22 -5.04
N VAL A 41 -1.66 -1.11 -5.77
CA VAL A 41 -2.09 0.18 -5.20
C VAL A 41 -3.52 0.12 -4.64
N ALA A 42 -4.40 -0.71 -5.22
CA ALA A 42 -5.76 -0.87 -4.74
C ALA A 42 -5.81 -1.53 -3.35
N GLU A 43 -4.92 -2.50 -3.11
CA GLU A 43 -4.82 -3.19 -1.81
C GLU A 43 -4.15 -2.32 -0.75
N LEU A 44 -3.24 -1.42 -1.16
CA LEU A 44 -2.56 -0.47 -0.28
C LEU A 44 -3.00 0.97 -0.49
N LYS A 45 -4.26 1.19 -0.87
CA LYS A 45 -4.77 2.55 -1.17
C LYS A 45 -4.61 3.51 0.01
N ASN A 46 -4.70 2.97 1.23
CA ASN A 46 -4.30 3.63 2.47
C ASN A 46 -2.90 3.14 2.92
N CYS A 47 -1.84 3.73 2.36
CA CYS A 47 -0.45 3.36 2.63
C CYS A 47 -0.02 3.57 4.10
N ALA A 48 -0.75 4.39 4.86
CA ALA A 48 -0.51 4.64 6.28
C ALA A 48 -1.09 3.55 7.19
N GLY A 49 -1.86 2.62 6.63
CA GLY A 49 -2.43 1.47 7.31
C GLY A 49 -1.41 0.35 7.59
N ALA A 50 -1.95 -0.84 7.84
CA ALA A 50 -1.17 -2.05 8.04
C ALA A 50 -0.94 -2.79 6.72
N CYS A 51 0.27 -3.30 6.51
CA CYS A 51 0.63 -4.22 5.43
C CYS A 51 1.58 -5.30 5.96
N HIS A 52 1.52 -6.52 5.45
CA HIS A 52 2.29 -7.62 6.04
C HIS A 52 3.10 -8.36 4.99
N LEU A 53 4.26 -8.87 5.42
CA LEU A 53 4.94 -9.92 4.68
C LEU A 53 4.42 -11.25 5.23
N TYR A 54 3.91 -12.11 4.35
CA TYR A 54 3.41 -13.43 4.66
C TYR A 54 4.43 -14.50 4.34
N THR A 55 4.28 -15.65 5.00
CA THR A 55 5.15 -16.82 4.79
C THR A 55 4.94 -17.48 3.43
N ASN A 56 3.74 -17.41 2.87
CA ASN A 56 3.37 -17.97 1.57
C ASN A 56 2.11 -17.29 1.00
N ASN A 57 1.67 -17.76 -0.18
CA ASN A 57 0.55 -17.21 -0.95
C ASN A 57 -0.85 -17.51 -0.38
N THR A 58 -0.96 -18.19 0.76
CA THR A 58 -2.26 -18.32 1.45
C THR A 58 -2.60 -17.08 2.28
N PHE A 59 -1.60 -16.22 2.55
CA PHE A 59 -1.74 -14.98 3.31
C PHE A 59 -2.36 -15.15 4.71
N THR A 60 -2.26 -16.34 5.30
CA THR A 60 -2.80 -16.65 6.63
C THR A 60 -1.80 -16.43 7.75
N THR A 61 -0.52 -16.73 7.50
CA THR A 61 0.56 -16.61 8.49
C THR A 61 1.48 -15.44 8.16
N ILE A 62 1.46 -14.42 9.03
CA ILE A 62 2.34 -13.25 8.94
C ILE A 62 3.76 -13.67 9.30
N LYS A 63 4.70 -13.39 8.39
CA LYS A 63 6.16 -13.48 8.61
C LYS A 63 6.70 -12.18 9.25
N THR A 64 6.20 -11.03 8.81
CA THR A 64 6.62 -9.72 9.34
C THR A 64 5.46 -8.74 9.31
N THR A 65 5.13 -8.20 10.49
CA THR A 65 4.17 -7.12 10.65
C THR A 65 4.80 -5.80 10.20
N ARG A 66 4.09 -5.01 9.40
CA ARG A 66 4.50 -3.65 9.01
C ARG A 66 3.30 -2.72 9.12
N ASN A 67 3.39 -1.75 10.02
CA ASN A 67 2.29 -0.82 10.25
C ASN A 67 2.80 0.60 10.02
N SER A 68 1.99 1.44 9.38
CA SER A 68 2.23 2.88 9.23
C SER A 68 3.62 3.20 8.69
N LYS A 69 4.00 2.50 7.62
CA LYS A 69 5.27 2.72 6.91
C LYS A 69 5.31 4.06 6.17
N HIS A 70 4.14 4.61 5.86
CA HIS A 70 3.98 5.93 5.27
C HIS A 70 3.13 6.81 6.19
N ARG A 71 3.36 8.12 6.14
CA ARG A 71 2.56 9.13 6.83
C ARG A 71 2.34 10.33 5.91
N SER A 72 1.27 11.08 6.17
CA SER A 72 0.98 12.32 5.44
C SER A 72 2.09 13.38 5.58
N THR A 73 2.91 13.29 6.64
CA THR A 73 4.00 14.21 6.93
C THR A 73 5.35 13.80 6.34
N ASP A 74 5.52 12.54 5.90
CA ASP A 74 6.84 11.98 5.61
C ASP A 74 7.31 12.28 4.18
N GLY A 75 6.45 12.84 3.32
CA GLY A 75 6.73 13.17 1.92
C GLY A 75 7.00 11.98 1.00
N GLY A 76 7.23 10.79 1.57
CA GLY A 76 7.46 9.52 0.90
C GLY A 76 6.17 8.74 0.65
N PHE A 77 5.85 8.56 -0.63
CA PHE A 77 4.77 7.72 -1.15
C PHE A 77 5.33 6.77 -2.20
#